data_AF-A0A4V0I2Z2-F1
#
_entry.id   AF-A0A4V0I2Z2-F1
#
_cell.length_a   1.000
_cell.length_b   1.000
_cell.length_c   1.000
_cell.angle_alpha   90.00
_cell.angle_beta   90.00
_cell.angle_gamma   90.00
#
_symmetry.space_group_name_H-M   'P 1'
#
loop_
_entity.id
_entity.type
_entity.pdbx_description
1 polymer ?
#
loop_
_entity_poly.entity_id
_entity_poly.type
_entity_poly.pdbx_seq_one_letter_code
_entity_poly.pdbx_strand_id
1 'polypeptide(L)'
;MARVRYWAAVGLAGAACLCVSAAQPVAQTKQPAGVTIQGKAATPTPEPVAETKLLMNGLAAANLRGLGRTLRDKPTEAEAWAFARGQALLIAESGNLLMLRPPKTNGRDDWLGYSGDLRDAGDKLARAAAAKDYAKARAGLAALANVCNRCHQTFQVATRVDPFAE
;
A
#
# COMPACT_ATOMS: atom_id res chain seq x y z
N MET A 1 -54.53 -29.70 37.88
CA MET A 1 -55.21 -28.39 37.80
C MET A 1 -54.22 -27.44 37.14
N ALA A 2 -54.42 -26.76 36.01
CA ALA A 2 -55.57 -26.53 35.14
C ALA A 2 -55.12 -26.51 33.67
N ARG A 3 -56.08 -26.76 32.78
CA ARG A 3 -56.03 -26.67 31.31
C ARG A 3 -55.84 -25.18 30.91
N VAL A 4 -55.34 -24.78 29.73
CA VAL A 4 -56.03 -24.79 28.42
C VAL A 4 -55.07 -24.15 27.39
N ARG A 5 -55.15 -24.62 26.15
CA ARG A 5 -54.46 -24.18 24.91
C ARG A 5 -55.12 -22.90 24.37
N TYR A 6 -54.38 -21.95 23.79
CA TYR A 6 -54.93 -21.13 22.70
C TYR A 6 -53.89 -20.70 21.67
N TRP A 7 -54.28 -20.88 20.41
CA TRP A 7 -53.68 -20.37 19.19
C TRP A 7 -53.88 -18.84 19.10
N ALA A 8 -52.91 -18.12 18.55
CA ALA A 8 -53.07 -16.77 17.98
C ALA A 8 -52.10 -16.67 16.79
N ALA A 9 -52.59 -16.76 15.55
CA ALA A 9 -53.16 -15.66 14.75
C ALA A 9 -52.14 -14.54 14.50
N VAL A 10 -51.49 -14.64 13.33
CA VAL A 10 -50.63 -13.61 12.74
C VAL A 10 -51.51 -12.39 12.40
N GLY A 11 -51.33 -11.29 13.12
CA GLY A 11 -51.95 -10.00 12.83
C GLY A 11 -50.96 -9.06 12.14
N LEU A 12 -51.26 -8.70 10.89
CA LEU A 12 -50.72 -7.52 10.23
C LEU A 12 -51.20 -6.27 11.00
N ALA A 13 -50.26 -5.40 11.39
CA ALA A 13 -50.53 -4.00 11.64
C ALA A 13 -49.27 -3.18 11.32
N GLY A 14 -49.13 -2.80 10.05
CA GLY A 14 -48.16 -1.79 9.62
C GLY A 14 -48.62 -0.42 10.12
N ALA A 15 -47.93 0.12 11.11
CA ALA A 15 -48.12 1.49 11.57
C ALA A 15 -47.39 2.45 10.61
N ALA A 16 -48.17 3.31 9.94
CA ALA A 16 -47.69 4.37 9.08
C ALA A 16 -47.06 5.49 9.93
N CYS A 17 -45.73 5.60 9.93
CA CYS A 17 -45.02 6.81 10.35
C CYS A 17 -44.96 7.79 9.17
N LEU A 18 -45.91 8.72 9.13
CA LEU A 18 -45.88 9.90 8.25
C LEU A 18 -44.88 10.92 8.81
N CYS A 19 -43.63 10.81 8.39
CA CYS A 19 -42.64 11.88 8.53
C CYS A 19 -42.77 12.81 7.31
N VAL A 20 -43.43 13.95 7.51
CA VAL A 20 -43.46 15.05 6.52
C VAL A 20 -42.04 15.63 6.40
N SER A 21 -41.28 15.22 5.39
CA SER A 21 -40.10 15.95 4.95
C SER A 21 -40.54 17.10 4.05
N ALA A 22 -40.58 18.31 4.61
CA ALA A 22 -40.59 19.53 3.82
C ALA A 22 -39.24 19.63 3.07
N ALA A 23 -39.24 19.23 1.80
CA ALA A 23 -38.10 19.43 0.91
C ALA A 23 -37.93 20.93 0.67
N GLN A 24 -36.90 21.53 1.25
CA GLN A 24 -36.47 22.87 0.85
C GLN A 24 -35.82 22.77 -0.54
N PRO A 25 -36.16 23.66 -1.49
CA PRO A 25 -35.47 23.71 -2.77
C PRO A 25 -34.05 24.25 -2.52
N VAL A 26 -33.05 23.38 -2.67
CA VAL A 26 -31.65 23.82 -2.74
C VAL A 26 -31.51 24.62 -4.04
N ALA A 27 -31.30 25.94 -3.91
CA ALA A 27 -30.99 26.78 -5.05
C ALA A 27 -29.67 26.28 -5.68
N GLN A 28 -29.76 25.64 -6.84
CA GLN A 28 -28.61 25.28 -7.65
C GLN A 28 -27.90 26.56 -8.07
N THR A 29 -26.77 26.84 -7.45
CA THR A 29 -25.81 27.81 -7.98
C THR A 29 -25.39 27.31 -9.36
N LYS A 30 -25.65 28.12 -10.39
CA LYS A 30 -25.20 27.83 -11.76
C LYS A 30 -23.68 27.65 -11.74
N GLN A 31 -23.23 26.42 -11.91
CA GLN A 31 -21.83 26.11 -12.14
C GLN A 31 -21.38 26.89 -13.37
N PRO A 32 -20.30 27.70 -13.29
CA PRO A 32 -19.83 28.43 -14.46
C PRO A 32 -19.55 27.45 -15.59
N ALA A 33 -20.04 27.79 -16.79
CA ALA A 33 -19.87 27.00 -17.99
C ALA A 33 -18.40 26.60 -18.15
N GLY A 34 -18.17 25.29 -18.30
CA GLY A 34 -16.84 24.70 -18.28
C GLY A 34 -15.90 25.39 -19.27
N VAL A 35 -14.73 25.78 -18.78
CA VAL A 35 -13.60 26.16 -19.62
C VAL A 35 -13.30 24.96 -20.52
N THR A 36 -13.60 25.08 -21.81
CA THR A 36 -13.22 24.06 -22.79
C THR A 36 -11.72 24.17 -23.00
N ILE A 37 -10.95 23.30 -22.35
CA ILE A 37 -9.52 23.16 -22.63
C ILE A 37 -9.39 22.47 -24.00
N GLN A 38 -9.39 23.27 -25.07
CA GLN A 38 -9.03 22.78 -26.40
C GLN A 38 -7.51 22.65 -26.49
N GLY A 39 -7.01 21.50 -26.06
CA GLY A 39 -5.67 21.03 -26.33
C GLY A 39 -5.71 19.51 -26.32
N LYS A 40 -5.15 18.86 -27.34
CA LYS A 40 -4.90 17.42 -27.28
C LYS A 40 -3.85 17.21 -26.18
N ALA A 41 -4.29 17.07 -24.93
CA ALA A 41 -3.41 16.92 -23.79
C ALA A 41 -2.59 15.65 -24.04
N ALA A 42 -1.30 15.82 -24.34
CA ALA A 42 -0.39 14.68 -24.40
C ALA A 42 -0.42 14.02 -23.03
N THR A 43 -0.70 12.71 -22.98
CA THR A 43 -0.65 11.95 -21.74
C THR A 43 0.78 12.05 -21.20
N PRO A 44 1.00 12.60 -19.99
CA PRO A 44 2.33 12.68 -19.42
C PRO A 44 2.95 11.28 -19.35
N THR A 45 4.17 11.13 -19.89
CA THR A 45 4.92 9.87 -19.77
C THR A 45 5.67 9.89 -18.44
N PRO A 46 5.65 8.81 -17.65
CA PRO A 46 6.45 8.72 -16.43
C PRO A 46 7.94 8.82 -16.76
N GLU A 47 8.62 9.82 -16.19
CA GLU A 47 10.05 10.01 -16.33
C GLU A 47 10.75 9.84 -14.96
N PRO A 48 11.95 9.23 -14.91
CA PRO A 48 12.73 9.19 -13.67
C PRO A 48 13.12 10.60 -13.21
N VAL A 49 12.72 10.98 -11.99
CA VAL A 49 13.09 12.27 -11.37
C VAL A 49 14.47 12.24 -10.71
N ALA A 50 14.87 11.08 -10.18
CA ALA A 50 16.10 10.89 -9.43
C ALA A 50 16.97 9.78 -10.03
N GLU A 51 18.28 9.93 -9.89
CA GLU A 51 19.22 8.85 -10.21
C GLU A 51 18.97 7.62 -9.32
N THR A 52 19.35 6.43 -9.81
CA THR A 52 19.15 5.17 -9.09
C THR A 52 19.69 5.21 -7.66
N LYS A 53 20.88 5.80 -7.46
CA LYS A 53 21.51 5.91 -6.13
C LYS A 53 20.67 6.74 -5.17
N LEU A 54 20.08 7.83 -5.66
CA LEU A 54 19.20 8.68 -4.85
C LEU A 54 17.89 7.97 -4.51
N LEU A 55 17.30 7.21 -5.45
CA LEU A 55 16.13 6.39 -5.11
C LEU A 55 16.46 5.33 -4.06
N MET A 56 17.60 4.64 -4.24
CA MET A 56 18.03 3.62 -3.29
C MET A 56 18.23 4.20 -1.89
N ASN A 57 18.95 5.31 -1.77
CA ASN A 57 19.27 5.88 -0.46
C ASN A 57 18.08 6.60 0.18
N GLY A 58 17.39 7.44 -0.59
CA GLY A 58 16.32 8.32 -0.10
C GLY A 58 14.98 7.63 0.07
N LEU A 59 14.71 6.58 -0.72
CA LEU A 59 13.45 5.84 -0.65
C LEU A 59 13.67 4.45 -0.07
N ALA A 60 14.31 3.53 -0.80
CA ALA A 60 14.38 2.13 -0.38
C ALA A 60 15.08 1.95 0.99
N ALA A 61 16.30 2.45 1.15
CA ALA A 61 17.09 2.28 2.37
C ALA A 61 16.52 3.05 3.56
N ALA A 62 15.98 4.26 3.36
CA ALA A 62 15.32 5.02 4.42
C ALA A 62 14.09 4.28 4.96
N ASN A 63 13.25 3.76 4.07
CA ASN A 63 12.05 3.02 4.45
C ASN A 63 12.38 1.66 5.07
N LEU A 64 13.43 0.98 4.57
CA LEU A 64 13.90 -0.27 5.15
C LEU A 64 14.38 -0.09 6.59
N ARG A 65 15.18 0.95 6.86
CA ARG A 65 15.63 1.25 8.23
C ARG A 65 14.46 1.60 9.15
N GLY A 66 13.47 2.32 8.64
CA GLY A 66 12.21 2.56 9.35
C GLY A 66 11.52 1.25 9.74
N LEU A 67 11.34 0.34 8.78
CA LEU A 67 10.80 -0.99 9.02
C LEU A 67 11.61 -1.79 10.03
N GLY A 68 12.94 -1.76 9.92
CA GLY A 68 13.86 -2.43 10.83
C GLY A 68 13.63 -2.02 12.28
N ARG A 69 13.58 -0.71 12.54
CA ARG A 69 13.26 -0.18 13.89
C ARG A 69 11.86 -0.56 14.34
N THR A 70 10.86 -0.42 13.47
CA THR A 70 9.46 -0.69 13.83
C THR A 70 9.18 -2.16 14.10
N LEU A 71 9.79 -3.08 13.34
CA LEU A 71 9.54 -4.52 13.42
C LEU A 71 10.64 -5.29 14.17
N ARG A 72 11.58 -4.59 14.80
CA ARG A 72 12.59 -5.21 15.69
C ARG A 72 11.88 -6.00 16.79
N ASP A 73 10.99 -5.31 17.49
CA ASP A 73 10.08 -5.85 18.48
C ASP A 73 8.63 -5.84 17.96
N LYS A 74 7.73 -6.55 18.64
CA LYS A 74 6.32 -6.61 18.26
C LYS A 74 5.65 -5.25 18.50
N PRO A 75 5.14 -4.55 17.46
CA PRO A 75 4.42 -3.30 17.68
C PRO A 75 3.12 -3.52 18.47
N THR A 76 2.88 -2.68 19.46
CA THR A 76 1.63 -2.64 20.24
C THR A 76 0.64 -1.62 19.67
N GLU A 77 1.15 -0.50 19.17
CA GLU A 77 0.34 0.62 18.71
C GLU A 77 -0.12 0.46 17.26
N ALA A 78 -1.34 0.93 16.95
CA ALA A 78 -1.92 0.83 15.61
C ALA A 78 -1.13 1.66 14.58
N GLU A 79 -0.60 2.80 15.01
CA GLU A 79 0.19 3.75 14.22
C GLU A 79 1.49 3.11 13.76
N ALA A 80 2.12 2.28 14.59
CA ALA A 80 3.35 1.56 14.23
C ALA A 80 3.07 0.52 13.12
N TRP A 81 1.93 -0.17 13.18
CA TRP A 81 1.49 -1.07 12.10
C TRP A 81 1.18 -0.32 10.81
N ALA A 82 0.50 0.83 10.90
CA ALA A 82 0.21 1.69 9.76
C ALA A 82 1.50 2.22 9.12
N PHE A 83 2.46 2.64 9.94
CA PHE A 83 3.78 3.06 9.50
C PHE A 83 4.51 1.92 8.77
N ALA A 84 4.59 0.72 9.38
CA ALA A 84 5.22 -0.43 8.74
C ALA A 84 4.59 -0.77 7.39
N ARG A 85 3.25 -0.78 7.30
CA ARG A 85 2.54 -0.97 6.03
C ARG A 85 2.94 0.09 5.00
N GLY A 86 2.95 1.36 5.38
CA GLY A 86 3.30 2.48 4.50
C GLY A 86 4.74 2.38 3.98
N GLN A 87 5.71 2.13 4.85
CA GLN A 87 7.11 1.97 4.46
C GLN A 87 7.31 0.78 3.52
N ALA A 88 6.63 -0.35 3.77
CA ALA A 88 6.70 -1.52 2.89
C ALA A 88 6.15 -1.23 1.49
N LEU A 89 5.04 -0.46 1.39
CA LEU A 89 4.50 -0.02 0.11
C LEU A 89 5.44 0.93 -0.64
N LEU A 90 6.10 1.85 0.05
CA LEU A 90 7.09 2.75 -0.58
C LEU A 90 8.29 1.98 -1.15
N ILE A 91 8.71 0.90 -0.48
CA ILE A 91 9.71 -0.02 -1.05
C ILE A 91 9.14 -0.79 -2.24
N ALA A 92 7.89 -1.25 -2.16
CA ALA A 92 7.26 -1.95 -3.27
C ALA A 92 7.21 -1.06 -4.55
N GLU A 93 6.82 0.20 -4.39
CA GLU A 93 6.80 1.19 -5.47
C GLU A 93 8.22 1.53 -5.96
N SER A 94 9.24 1.42 -5.11
CA SER A 94 10.63 1.53 -5.56
C SER A 94 10.98 0.46 -6.60
N GLY A 95 10.39 -0.75 -6.49
CA GLY A 95 10.47 -1.80 -7.51
C GLY A 95 9.90 -1.37 -8.86
N ASN A 96 8.73 -0.74 -8.87
CA ASN A 96 8.14 -0.16 -10.09
C ASN A 96 9.05 0.90 -10.70
N LEU A 97 9.54 1.83 -9.88
CA LEU A 97 10.42 2.89 -10.34
C LEU A 97 11.74 2.34 -10.91
N LEU A 98 12.25 1.22 -10.40
CA LEU A 98 13.44 0.56 -10.94
C LEU A 98 13.19 -0.03 -12.33
N MET A 99 12.03 -0.63 -12.56
CA MET A 99 11.67 -1.16 -13.88
C MET A 99 11.57 -0.08 -14.96
N LEU A 100 11.33 1.18 -14.59
CA LEU A 100 11.36 2.32 -15.50
C LEU A 100 12.77 2.74 -15.93
N ARG A 101 13.82 2.21 -15.29
CA ARG A 101 15.22 2.61 -15.53
C ARG A 101 16.18 1.40 -15.55
N PRO A 102 15.96 0.41 -16.42
CA PRO A 102 16.88 -0.71 -16.54
C PRO A 102 18.26 -0.23 -16.99
N PRO A 103 19.33 -0.99 -16.67
CA PRO A 103 20.64 -0.77 -17.25
C PRO A 103 20.55 -0.69 -18.78
N LYS A 104 21.27 0.26 -19.37
CA LYS A 104 21.34 0.41 -20.84
C LYS A 104 22.17 -0.70 -21.50
N THR A 105 22.96 -1.42 -20.71
CA THR A 105 23.88 -2.47 -21.14
C THR A 105 23.44 -3.82 -20.53
N ASN A 106 24.38 -4.69 -20.17
CA ASN A 106 24.11 -6.04 -19.68
C ASN A 106 23.30 -6.06 -18.36
N GLY A 107 22.59 -7.16 -18.12
CA GLY A 107 21.85 -7.41 -16.87
C GLY A 107 20.44 -6.84 -16.84
N ARG A 108 19.85 -6.45 -17.98
CA ARG A 108 18.47 -5.94 -18.05
C ARG A 108 17.44 -6.92 -17.47
N ASP A 109 17.54 -8.20 -17.82
CA ASP A 109 16.55 -9.20 -17.38
C ASP A 109 16.64 -9.46 -15.88
N ASP A 110 17.86 -9.61 -15.35
CA ASP A 110 18.10 -9.73 -13.90
C ASP A 110 17.59 -8.48 -13.17
N TRP A 111 17.82 -7.29 -13.72
CA TRP A 111 17.35 -6.04 -13.15
C TRP A 111 15.82 -6.01 -13.05
N LEU A 112 15.13 -6.33 -14.15
CA LEU A 112 13.67 -6.36 -14.18
C LEU A 112 13.12 -7.44 -13.24
N GLY A 113 13.75 -8.62 -13.21
CA GLY A 113 13.42 -9.71 -12.30
C GLY A 113 13.52 -9.30 -10.83
N TYR A 114 14.67 -8.78 -10.39
CA TYR A 114 14.85 -8.35 -9.01
C TYR A 114 13.99 -7.14 -8.63
N SER A 115 13.70 -6.25 -9.58
CA SER A 115 12.80 -5.11 -9.36
C SER A 115 11.35 -5.59 -9.13
N GLY A 116 10.92 -6.60 -9.90
CA GLY A 116 9.65 -7.29 -9.69
C GLY A 116 9.61 -8.03 -8.35
N ASP A 117 10.65 -8.79 -8.01
CA ASP A 117 10.77 -9.46 -6.71
C ASP A 117 10.68 -8.47 -5.55
N LEU A 118 11.29 -7.28 -5.68
CA LEU A 118 11.29 -6.25 -4.64
C LEU A 118 9.88 -5.70 -4.43
N ARG A 119 9.17 -5.43 -5.53
CA ARG A 119 7.76 -5.02 -5.51
C ARG A 119 6.90 -6.05 -4.79
N ASP A 120 7.02 -7.30 -5.19
CA ASP A 120 6.18 -8.39 -4.68
C ASP A 120 6.50 -8.71 -3.21
N ALA A 121 7.76 -8.64 -2.80
CA ALA A 121 8.16 -8.79 -1.40
C ALA A 121 7.63 -7.61 -0.54
N GLY A 122 7.69 -6.38 -1.06
CA GLY A 122 7.14 -5.20 -0.41
C GLY A 122 5.62 -5.29 -0.20
N ASP A 123 4.87 -5.72 -1.23
CA ASP A 123 3.42 -5.94 -1.12
C ASP A 123 3.07 -7.01 -0.07
N LYS A 124 3.78 -8.16 -0.09
CA LYS A 124 3.58 -9.23 0.91
C LYS A 124 3.83 -8.73 2.33
N LEU A 125 4.91 -7.97 2.54
CA LEU A 125 5.20 -7.36 3.84
C LEU A 125 4.11 -6.36 4.24
N ALA A 126 3.66 -5.50 3.32
CA ALA A 126 2.60 -4.54 3.58
C ALA A 126 1.29 -5.22 4.00
N ARG A 127 0.93 -6.35 3.36
CA ARG A 127 -0.23 -7.17 3.75
C ARG A 127 -0.08 -7.77 5.13
N ALA A 128 1.09 -8.31 5.47
CA ALA A 128 1.36 -8.85 6.80
C ALA A 128 1.26 -7.76 7.88
N ALA A 129 1.81 -6.57 7.62
CA ALA A 129 1.70 -5.42 8.51
C ALA A 129 0.24 -4.94 8.66
N ALA A 130 -0.53 -4.90 7.56
CA ALA A 130 -1.95 -4.56 7.60
C ALA A 130 -2.77 -5.54 8.45
N ALA A 131 -2.42 -6.83 8.41
CA ALA A 131 -3.03 -7.88 9.24
C ALA A 131 -2.51 -7.91 10.69
N LYS A 132 -1.55 -7.03 11.04
CA LYS A 132 -0.83 -7.03 12.33
C LYS A 132 -0.20 -8.40 12.68
N ASP A 133 0.18 -9.16 11.66
CA ASP A 133 0.82 -10.47 11.81
C ASP A 133 2.32 -10.28 12.00
N TYR A 134 2.75 -10.18 13.25
CA TYR A 134 4.16 -9.90 13.58
C TYR A 134 5.13 -10.94 13.06
N ALA A 135 4.81 -12.22 13.20
CA ALA A 135 5.69 -13.29 12.73
C ALA A 135 5.87 -13.19 11.20
N LYS A 136 4.77 -13.03 10.45
CA LYS A 136 4.85 -12.87 8.99
C LYS A 136 5.49 -11.57 8.57
N ALA A 137 5.24 -10.46 9.26
CA ALA A 137 5.84 -9.17 8.94
C ALA A 137 7.36 -9.20 9.16
N ARG A 138 7.82 -9.75 10.29
CA ARG A 138 9.25 -9.86 10.58
C ARG A 138 9.97 -10.79 9.59
N ALA A 139 9.36 -11.92 9.25
CA ALA A 139 9.87 -12.83 8.21
C ALA A 139 9.86 -12.18 6.82
N GLY A 140 8.80 -11.44 6.49
CA GLY A 140 8.65 -10.69 5.24
C GLY A 140 9.71 -9.61 5.07
N LEU A 141 10.08 -8.91 6.15
CA LEU A 141 11.18 -7.93 6.14
C LEU A 141 12.54 -8.59 5.87
N ALA A 142 12.82 -9.74 6.48
CA ALA A 142 14.03 -10.51 6.18
C ALA A 142 14.06 -11.00 4.72
N ALA A 143 12.93 -11.48 4.20
CA ALA A 143 12.81 -11.89 2.81
C ALA A 143 13.02 -10.72 1.84
N LEU A 144 12.47 -9.55 2.15
CA LEU A 144 12.65 -8.32 1.38
C LEU A 144 14.13 -7.89 1.34
N ALA A 145 14.82 -7.89 2.49
CA ALA A 145 16.25 -7.59 2.54
C ALA A 145 17.09 -8.58 1.72
N ASN A 146 16.69 -9.86 1.67
CA ASN A 146 17.33 -10.84 0.81
C ASN A 146 17.16 -10.53 -0.68
N VAL A 147 16.03 -9.95 -1.12
CA VAL A 147 15.89 -9.47 -2.50
C VAL A 147 16.91 -8.35 -2.78
N CYS A 148 17.04 -7.39 -1.87
CA CYS A 148 18.03 -6.32 -1.99
C CYS A 148 19.45 -6.90 -2.13
N ASN A 149 19.81 -7.87 -1.30
CA ASN A 149 21.12 -8.52 -1.33
C ASN A 149 21.40 -9.26 -2.64
N ARG A 150 20.43 -9.99 -3.20
CA ARG A 150 20.61 -10.67 -4.50
C ARG A 150 20.85 -9.68 -5.63
N CYS A 151 20.08 -8.60 -5.68
CA CYS A 151 20.26 -7.54 -6.65
C CYS A 151 21.63 -6.87 -6.49
N HIS A 152 21.98 -6.46 -5.27
CA HIS A 152 23.26 -5.83 -4.97
C HIS A 152 24.45 -6.74 -5.29
N GLN A 153 24.36 -8.03 -5.02
CA GLN A 153 25.40 -8.99 -5.37
C GLN A 153 25.57 -9.10 -6.89
N THR A 154 24.46 -9.22 -7.63
CA THR A 154 24.47 -9.33 -9.10
C THR A 154 25.09 -8.10 -9.76
N PHE A 155 24.75 -6.91 -9.26
CA PHE A 155 25.25 -5.63 -9.77
C PHE A 155 26.47 -5.10 -9.00
N GLN A 156 27.12 -5.95 -8.20
CA GLN A 156 28.36 -5.65 -7.47
C GLN A 156 28.32 -4.37 -6.62
N VAL A 157 27.17 -4.06 -6.04
CA VAL A 157 27.01 -2.98 -5.07
C VAL A 157 27.64 -3.41 -3.75
N ALA A 158 28.63 -2.65 -3.27
CA ALA A 158 29.36 -2.92 -2.03
C ALA A 158 28.52 -2.61 -0.77
N THR A 159 27.36 -3.25 -0.63
CA THR A 159 26.45 -3.06 0.50
C THR A 159 25.66 -4.34 0.75
N ARG A 160 25.83 -4.90 1.96
CA ARG A 160 24.99 -5.97 2.46
C ARG A 160 23.90 -5.38 3.35
N VAL A 161 22.67 -5.73 3.05
CA VAL A 161 21.48 -5.28 3.74
C VAL A 161 21.14 -6.26 4.86
N ASP A 162 21.23 -5.78 6.10
CA ASP A 162 20.67 -6.44 7.28
C ASP A 162 19.53 -5.55 7.81
N PRO A 163 18.27 -6.02 7.77
CA PRO A 163 17.13 -5.19 8.16
C PRO A 163 17.01 -4.97 9.68
N PHE A 164 17.84 -5.62 10.51
CA PHE A 164 17.79 -5.50 11.97
C PHE A 164 19.10 -5.02 12.60
N ALA A 165 20.05 -4.53 11.79
CA ALA A 165 21.38 -4.12 12.26
C ALA A 165 21.38 -2.84 13.11
N GLU A 166 20.44 -1.93 12.84
CA GLU A 166 20.21 -0.70 13.62
C GLU A 166 18.99 -0.88 14.50
#